data_AF-A0AAX6F4I9-F1
#
_entry.id   AF-A0AAX6F4I9-F1
#
_cell.length_a   1.000
_cell.length_b   1.000
_cell.length_c   1.000
_cell.angle_alpha   90.00
_cell.angle_beta   90.00
_cell.angle_gamma   90.00
#
_symmetry.space_group_name_H-M   'P 1'
#
loop_
_entity.id
_entity.type
_entity.pdbx_description
1 polymer ?
#
loop_
_entity_poly.entity_id
_entity_poly.type
_entity_poly.pdbx_seq_one_letter_code
_entity_poly.pdbx_strand_id
1 'polypeptide(L)'
;MDAEDCEPFTDVYWIKFSQASNARFAKRKLDESVFLGNRLQISYAPQFESLSDLKEKLEERRNGVLGRIKRTSFPNVFVSFGFAPHRMTVGYRWKTRRIK
;
A
#
# COMPACT_ATOMS: atom_id res chain seq x y z
N MET A 1 22.88 -7.01 19.95
CA MET A 1 21.63 -7.78 19.82
C MET A 1 21.76 -8.57 18.53
N ASP A 2 22.62 -9.57 18.67
CA ASP A 2 22.75 -10.86 18.00
C ASP A 2 22.39 -10.90 16.51
N ALA A 3 23.44 -10.68 15.71
CA ALA A 3 23.51 -11.11 14.32
C ALA A 3 23.49 -12.64 14.29
N GLU A 4 22.29 -13.21 14.24
CA GLU A 4 22.14 -14.62 13.84
C GLU A 4 22.74 -14.79 12.44
N ASP A 5 23.54 -15.84 12.27
CA ASP A 5 24.39 -16.15 11.11
C ASP A 5 23.84 -15.64 9.78
N CYS A 6 24.29 -14.45 9.37
CA CYS A 6 24.07 -13.95 8.03
C CYS A 6 24.90 -14.81 7.08
N GLU A 7 24.27 -15.40 6.06
CA GLU A 7 25.04 -16.03 4.98
C GLU A 7 26.01 -14.99 4.39
N PRO A 8 27.23 -15.40 3.99
CA PRO A 8 28.19 -14.46 3.43
C PRO A 8 27.53 -13.70 2.27
N PHE A 9 27.63 -12.37 2.33
CA PHE A 9 27.07 -11.42 1.35
C PHE A 9 25.55 -11.16 1.42
N THR A 10 24.85 -11.60 2.47
CA THR A 10 23.44 -11.25 2.70
C THR A 10 23.24 -10.62 4.08
N ASP A 11 22.69 -9.40 4.11
CA ASP A 11 22.38 -8.69 5.35
C ASP A 11 20.86 -8.60 5.56
N VAL A 12 20.43 -8.74 6.83
CA VAL A 12 19.02 -8.58 7.23
C VAL A 12 18.79 -7.15 7.70
N TYR A 13 17.82 -6.47 7.09
CA TYR A 13 17.47 -5.08 7.43
C TYR A 13 16.03 -4.92 7.91
N TRP A 14 15.86 -4.01 8.86
CA TRP A 14 14.56 -3.57 9.36
C TRP A 14 14.20 -2.23 8.72
N ILE A 15 13.13 -2.22 7.92
CA ILE A 15 12.66 -1.02 7.24
C ILE A 15 11.31 -0.61 7.82
N LYS A 16 11.24 0.64 8.28
CA LYS A 16 10.01 1.24 8.81
C LYS A 16 9.46 2.27 7.83
N PHE A 17 8.20 2.08 7.44
CA PHE A 17 7.45 3.03 6.62
C PHE A 17 6.52 3.87 7.49
N SER A 18 6.26 5.11 7.09
CA SER A 18 5.27 5.97 7.74
C SER A 18 3.83 5.46 7.56
N GLN A 19 3.51 4.90 6.39
CA GLN A 19 2.17 4.38 6.09
C GLN A 19 2.18 2.88 5.81
N ALA A 20 1.17 2.18 6.31
CA ALA A 20 0.99 0.74 6.07
C ALA A 20 0.65 0.41 4.60
N SER A 21 0.13 1.38 3.83
CA SER A 21 -0.06 1.27 2.37
C SER A 21 1.29 1.11 1.64
N ASN A 22 2.26 1.96 1.99
CA ASN A 22 3.59 1.96 1.39
C ASN A 22 4.35 0.68 1.73
N ALA A 23 4.27 0.23 2.99
CA ALA A 23 4.85 -1.06 3.39
C ALA A 23 4.28 -2.24 2.58
N ARG A 24 2.96 -2.27 2.37
CA ARG A 24 2.30 -3.30 1.54
C ARG A 24 2.73 -3.24 0.08
N PHE A 25 2.89 -2.04 -0.47
CA PHE A 25 3.37 -1.86 -1.84
C PHE A 25 4.82 -2.34 -1.99
N ALA A 26 5.70 -1.96 -1.06
CA ALA A 26 7.09 -2.39 -1.04
C ALA A 26 7.21 -3.91 -0.95
N LYS A 27 6.52 -4.54 0.02
CA LYS A 27 6.50 -6.01 0.13
C LYS A 27 6.03 -6.65 -1.16
N ARG A 28 4.88 -6.24 -1.72
CA ARG A 28 4.37 -6.80 -2.99
C ARG A 28 5.30 -6.63 -4.18
N LYS A 29 6.09 -5.55 -4.21
CA LYS A 29 6.95 -5.23 -5.34
C LYS A 29 8.30 -5.95 -5.26
N LEU A 30 8.78 -6.16 -4.04
CA LEU A 30 10.10 -6.69 -3.77
C LEU A 30 10.07 -8.16 -3.33
N ASP A 31 8.91 -8.72 -2.96
CA ASP A 31 8.75 -10.16 -2.70
C ASP A 31 9.24 -10.94 -3.91
N GLU A 32 10.17 -11.86 -3.67
CA GLU A 32 10.80 -12.72 -4.68
C GLU A 32 11.50 -11.97 -5.83
N SER A 33 11.69 -10.66 -5.70
CA SER A 33 12.43 -9.89 -6.68
C SER A 33 13.90 -10.29 -6.66
N VAL A 34 14.50 -10.42 -7.84
CA VAL A 34 15.91 -10.78 -7.96
C VAL A 34 16.77 -9.53 -7.77
N PHE A 35 17.58 -9.53 -6.73
CA PHE A 35 18.54 -8.49 -6.39
C PHE A 35 19.94 -9.11 -6.29
N LEU A 36 20.88 -8.60 -7.10
CA LEU A 36 22.28 -9.08 -7.15
C LEU A 36 22.41 -10.62 -7.29
N GLY A 37 21.49 -11.24 -8.02
CA GLY A 37 21.48 -12.69 -8.25
C GLY A 37 20.70 -13.51 -7.21
N ASN A 38 20.28 -12.90 -6.10
CA ASN A 38 19.52 -13.55 -5.04
C ASN A 38 18.06 -13.08 -5.03
N ARG A 39 17.14 -13.94 -4.57
CA ARG A 39 15.74 -13.56 -4.38
C ARG A 39 15.56 -12.91 -3.01
N LEU A 40 15.00 -11.71 -2.99
CA LEU A 40 14.69 -11.04 -1.72
C LEU A 40 13.54 -11.74 -1.01
N GLN A 41 13.74 -11.98 0.29
CA GLN A 41 12.70 -12.44 1.20
C GLN A 41 12.26 -11.28 2.08
N ILE A 42 10.97 -10.97 2.08
CA ILE A 42 10.43 -9.87 2.89
C ILE A 42 9.39 -10.46 3.82
N SER A 43 9.55 -10.24 5.11
CA SER A 43 8.58 -10.63 6.15
C SER A 43 8.10 -9.39 6.90
N TYR A 44 6.89 -9.47 7.47
CA TYR A 44 6.45 -8.45 8.42
C TYR A 44 6.94 -8.84 9.80
N ALA A 45 7.39 -7.86 10.56
CA ALA A 45 7.92 -8.09 11.90
C ALA A 45 7.34 -7.08 12.91
N PRO A 46 6.07 -7.30 13.35
CA PRO A 46 5.39 -6.40 14.27
C PRO A 46 6.05 -6.34 15.66
N GLN A 47 6.86 -7.34 16.03
CA GLN A 47 7.55 -7.42 17.32
C GLN A 47 8.63 -6.35 17.53
N PHE A 48 9.07 -5.69 16.45
CA PHE A 48 10.04 -4.59 16.52
C PHE A 48 9.38 -3.20 16.42
N GLU A 49 8.05 -3.14 16.47
CA GLU A 49 7.31 -1.88 16.46
C GLU A 49 7.36 -1.19 17.83
N SER A 50 7.50 0.13 17.83
CA SER A 50 7.47 0.92 19.06
C SER A 50 6.04 1.35 19.42
N LEU A 51 5.80 1.73 20.68
CA LEU A 51 4.47 2.15 21.16
C LEU A 51 3.92 3.37 20.40
N SER A 52 4.79 4.29 19.98
CA SER A 52 4.39 5.44 19.15
C SER A 52 3.84 5.01 17.80
N ASP A 53 4.40 3.96 17.21
CA ASP A 53 4.03 3.48 15.87
C ASP A 53 2.68 2.78 15.89
N LEU A 54 2.43 2.02 16.97
CA LEU A 54 1.15 1.41 17.22
C LEU A 54 0.06 2.47 17.37
N LYS A 55 0.36 3.56 18.10
CA LYS A 55 -0.56 4.68 18.29
C LYS A 55 -0.93 5.33 16.96
N GLU A 56 0.06 5.63 16.13
CA GLU A 56 -0.16 6.22 14.80
C GLU A 56 -1.03 5.31 13.91
N LYS A 57 -0.77 3.99 13.88
CA LYS A 57 -1.61 3.02 13.15
C LYS A 57 -3.05 3.00 13.63
N LEU A 58 -3.27 3.05 14.94
CA LEU A 58 -4.62 3.07 15.52
C LEU A 58 -5.35 4.37 15.16
N GLU A 59 -4.66 5.51 15.19
CA GLU A 59 -5.21 6.80 14.78
C GLU A 59 -5.55 6.82 13.29
N GLU A 60 -4.68 6.30 12.42
CA GLU A 60 -4.94 6.15 10.99
C GLU A 60 -6.21 5.32 10.75
N ARG A 61 -6.35 4.20 11.49
CA ARG A 61 -7.54 3.35 11.41
C ARG A 61 -8.79 4.06 11.91
N ARG A 62 -8.70 4.77 13.03
CA ARG A 62 -9.80 5.54 13.61
C ARG A 62 -10.30 6.62 12.64
N ASN A 63 -9.37 7.37 12.04
CA ASN A 63 -9.69 8.42 11.08
C ASN A 63 -10.32 7.85 9.80
N GLY A 64 -9.78 6.73 9.30
CA GLY A 64 -10.35 6.03 8.15
C GLY A 64 -11.77 5.52 8.39
N VAL A 65 -12.06 5.01 9.59
CA VAL A 65 -13.40 4.54 9.97
C VAL A 65 -14.37 5.70 10.18
N LEU A 66 -13.97 6.74 10.92
CA LEU A 66 -14.78 7.96 11.10
C LEU A 66 -15.14 8.60 9.75
N GLY A 67 -14.18 8.64 8.82
CA GLY A 67 -14.41 9.14 7.47
C GLY A 67 -15.45 8.32 6.68
N ARG A 68 -15.60 7.02 6.95
CA ARG A 68 -16.65 6.19 6.33
C ARG A 68 -18.01 6.40 6.96
N ILE A 69 -18.07 6.48 8.30
CA ILE A 69 -19.32 6.69 9.04
C ILE A 69 -19.96 8.05 8.69
N LYS A 70 -19.14 9.10 8.53
CA LYS A 70 -19.64 10.41 8.09
C LYS A 70 -20.24 10.38 6.68
N ARG A 71 -19.76 9.50 5.79
CA ARG A 71 -20.28 9.33 4.43
C ARG A 71 -21.59 8.55 4.38
N THR A 72 -21.86 7.70 5.37
CA THR A 72 -23.12 6.95 5.46
C THR A 72 -24.26 7.75 6.11
N SER A 73 -23.96 8.90 6.73
CA SER A 73 -24.96 9.76 7.36
C SER A 73 -25.68 10.71 6.40
N PHE A 74 -25.28 10.76 5.12
CA PHE A 74 -26.04 11.44 4.07
C PHE A 74 -26.65 10.36 3.16
N PRO A 75 -27.90 9.93 3.38
CA PRO A 75 -28.60 9.19 2.36
C PRO A 75 -28.77 10.13 1.16
N ASN A 76 -28.06 9.86 0.06
CA ASN A 76 -28.42 10.43 -1.24
C ASN A 76 -29.80 9.89 -1.60
N VAL A 77 -30.83 10.60 -1.16
CA VAL A 77 -32.18 10.48 -1.70
C VAL A 77 -32.12 11.08 -3.11
N PHE A 78 -32.65 10.33 -4.07
CA PHE A 78 -32.94 10.71 -5.45
C PHE A 78 -31.76 10.77 -6.44
N VAL A 79 -31.54 9.65 -7.15
CA VAL A 79 -31.13 9.72 -8.56
C VAL A 79 -32.39 9.46 -9.38
N SER A 80 -33.00 10.54 -9.85
CA SER A 80 -34.06 10.53 -10.84
C SER A 80 -33.59 9.78 -12.09
N PHE A 81 -34.32 8.73 -12.47
CA PHE A 81 -34.34 8.26 -13.84
C PHE A 81 -34.72 9.43 -14.76
N GLY A 82 -33.82 9.85 -15.63
CA GLY A 82 -34.05 10.97 -16.53
C GLY A 82 -33.04 11.03 -17.66
N PHE A 83 -33.36 10.31 -18.74
CA PHE A 83 -33.01 10.58 -20.14
C PHE A 83 -31.55 10.94 -20.51
N ALA A 84 -30.91 10.04 -21.26
CA ALA A 84 -29.76 10.35 -22.11
C ALA A 84 -30.13 11.40 -23.18
N PRO A 85 -29.19 12.24 -23.68
CA PRO A 85 -28.33 11.76 -24.76
C PRO A 85 -26.90 12.35 -24.82
N HIS A 86 -26.05 11.64 -25.58
CA HIS A 86 -24.90 12.14 -26.35
C HIS A 86 -23.52 12.33 -25.69
N ARG A 87 -22.64 11.36 -26.02
CA ARG A 87 -21.38 11.54 -26.79
C ARG A 87 -20.05 11.35 -26.02
N MET A 88 -19.50 10.16 -26.27
CA MET A 88 -18.07 9.83 -26.51
C MET A 88 -17.06 10.00 -25.37
N THR A 89 -16.85 8.88 -24.67
CA THR A 89 -15.57 8.28 -24.26
C THR A 89 -14.30 9.14 -24.36
N VAL A 90 -13.80 9.62 -23.22
CA VAL A 90 -12.38 9.94 -23.06
C VAL A 90 -11.68 8.67 -22.58
N GLY A 91 -11.18 7.90 -23.55
CA GLY A 91 -10.35 6.72 -23.31
C GLY A 91 -8.99 7.10 -22.73
N TYR A 92 -8.56 6.37 -21.69
CA TYR A 92 -7.20 6.44 -21.17
C TYR A 92 -6.24 5.87 -22.22
N ARG A 93 -5.52 6.77 -22.92
CA ARG A 93 -4.52 6.42 -23.92
C ARG A 93 -3.21 6.03 -23.24
N TRP A 94 -2.97 4.73 -23.10
CA TRP A 94 -1.68 4.18 -22.68
C TRP A 94 -0.67 4.32 -23.83
N LYS A 95 0.37 5.12 -23.63
CA LYS A 95 1.47 5.29 -24.60
C LYS A 95 2.60 4.33 -24.22
N THR A 96 2.60 3.13 -24.80
CA THR A 96 3.73 2.20 -24.72
C THR A 96 4.91 2.78 -25.52
N ARG A 97 6.01 3.16 -24.83
CA ARG A 97 7.28 3.46 -25.50
C ARG A 97 7.90 2.14 -25.97
N ARG A 98 7.95 1.97 -27.28
CA ARG A 98 8.78 0.96 -27.96
C ARG A 98 10.24 1.46 -27.89
N ILE A 99 11.09 0.69 -27.23
CA ILE A 99 12.55 0.89 -27.19
C ILE A 99 13.12 0.39 -28.53
N LYS A 100 14.10 1.11 -29.09
CA LYS A 100 14.88 0.70 -30.26
C LYS A 100 15.96 -0.27 -29.85
#